data_AF-A0AAP5QFL8-F1
#
_entry.id   AF-A0AAP5QFL8-F1
#
_cell.length_a   1.000
_cell.length_b   1.000
_cell.length_c   1.000
_cell.angle_alpha   90.00
_cell.angle_beta   90.00
_cell.angle_gamma   90.00
#
_symmetry.space_group_name_H-M   'P 1'
#
loop_
_entity.id
_entity.type
_entity.pdbx_description
1 polymer ?
#
loop_
_entity_poly.entity_id
_entity_poly.type
_entity_poly.pdbx_seq_one_letter_code
_entity_poly.pdbx_strand_id
1 'polypeptide(L)'
;MKLAKVKVEYTGGTTITERVTLDPATGQVHLPPRLRALMEKMDETECSPAFGLEYMGFVLPVSVLADGKYTVSIPTQPQAGIRQVLNAIAYPAKDQRQQNGRYLHTLSAASIGGAVGYVHAASTVDVQTVVGAASLAGLGVLLWYVGFRAMKGE
;
A
#
# COMPACT_ATOMS: atom_id res chain seq x y z
N MET A 1 20.93 -8.38 -10.67
CA MET A 1 19.50 -8.50 -11.02
C MET A 1 18.65 -8.60 -9.76
N LYS A 2 17.62 -7.76 -9.63
CA LYS A 2 16.63 -7.80 -8.55
C LYS A 2 15.23 -8.01 -9.14
N LEU A 3 14.34 -8.63 -8.37
CA LEU A 3 12.93 -8.74 -8.74
C LEU A 3 12.21 -7.43 -8.42
N ALA A 4 11.42 -6.94 -9.36
CA ALA A 4 10.53 -5.80 -9.22
C ALA A 4 9.13 -6.17 -9.72
N LYS A 5 8.13 -5.35 -9.39
CA LYS A 5 6.76 -5.54 -9.87
C LYS A 5 6.47 -4.47 -10.91
N VAL A 6 5.91 -4.84 -12.03
CA VAL A 6 5.43 -3.90 -13.05
C VAL A 6 3.91 -3.91 -13.04
N LYS A 7 3.34 -2.72 -13.18
CA LYS A 7 1.92 -2.48 -13.36
C LYS A 7 1.72 -1.78 -14.70
N VAL A 8 0.90 -2.39 -15.54
CA VAL A 8 0.51 -1.89 -16.87
C VAL A 8 -0.97 -1.60 -16.81
N GLU A 9 -1.35 -0.34 -17.01
CA GLU A 9 -2.75 0.07 -16.99
C GLU A 9 -3.14 0.54 -18.39
N TYR A 10 -4.18 -0.08 -18.96
CA TYR A 10 -4.75 0.32 -20.25
C TYR A 10 -6.01 1.16 -20.06
N THR A 11 -6.37 1.88 -21.12
CA THR A 11 -7.50 2.83 -21.11
C THR A 11 -8.85 2.14 -20.94
N GLY A 12 -8.99 0.87 -21.30
CA GLY A 12 -10.19 0.05 -21.06
C GLY A 12 -10.37 -0.36 -19.59
N GLY A 13 -9.47 0.02 -18.69
CA GLY A 13 -9.49 -0.36 -17.27
C GLY A 13 -8.77 -1.68 -16.98
N THR A 14 -8.22 -2.35 -18.00
CA THR A 14 -7.42 -3.56 -17.84
C THR A 14 -6.11 -3.22 -17.13
N THR A 15 -5.83 -3.89 -16.01
CA THR A 15 -4.57 -3.75 -15.27
C THR A 15 -3.82 -5.07 -15.26
N ILE A 16 -2.63 -5.10 -15.85
CA ILE A 16 -1.73 -6.26 -15.84
C ILE A 16 -0.65 -6.00 -14.79
N THR A 17 -0.49 -6.92 -13.85
CA THR A 17 0.57 -6.83 -12.84
C THR A 17 1.44 -8.07 -12.87
N GLU A 18 2.75 -7.87 -13.05
CA GLU A 18 3.67 -8.99 -13.21
C GLU A 18 5.04 -8.73 -12.55
N ARG A 19 5.76 -9.82 -12.23
CA ARG A 19 7.13 -9.75 -11.71
C ARG A 19 8.13 -9.72 -12.85
N VAL A 20 9.06 -8.78 -12.76
CA VAL A 20 10.09 -8.53 -13.77
C VAL A 20 11.46 -8.47 -13.12
N THR A 21 12.52 -8.57 -13.92
CA THR A 21 13.90 -8.40 -13.45
C THR A 21 14.39 -7.00 -13.76
N LEU A 22 14.84 -6.29 -12.73
CA LEU A 22 15.47 -4.97 -12.81
C LEU A 22 16.97 -5.12 -12.60
N ASP A 23 17.77 -4.52 -13.48
CA ASP A 23 19.18 -4.28 -13.22
C ASP A 23 19.34 -2.93 -12.50
N PRO A 24 19.66 -2.92 -11.19
CA PRO A 24 19.77 -1.67 -10.43
C PRO A 24 20.97 -0.81 -10.83
N ALA A 25 21.98 -1.36 -11.51
CA ALA A 25 23.16 -0.60 -11.94
C ALA A 25 22.85 0.25 -13.18
N THR A 26 21.99 -0.25 -14.07
CA THR A 26 21.68 0.38 -15.37
C THR A 26 20.26 0.94 -15.44
N GLY A 27 19.38 0.58 -14.50
CA GLY A 27 17.95 0.91 -14.57
C GLY A 27 17.19 0.08 -15.60
N GLN A 28 17.81 -0.92 -16.21
CA GLN A 28 17.20 -1.70 -17.28
C GLN A 28 16.19 -2.71 -16.72
N VAL A 29 14.99 -2.71 -17.30
CA VAL A 29 13.90 -3.63 -16.97
C VAL A 29 13.81 -4.72 -18.04
N HIS A 30 13.91 -5.96 -17.59
CA HIS A 30 13.74 -7.13 -18.43
C HIS A 30 12.35 -7.71 -18.20
N LEU A 31 11.50 -7.55 -19.22
CA LEU A 31 10.17 -8.13 -19.22
C LEU A 31 10.24 -9.61 -19.61
N PRO A 32 9.45 -10.47 -18.97
CA PRO A 32 9.22 -11.83 -19.43
C PRO A 32 8.69 -11.84 -20.87
N PRO A 33 9.11 -12.78 -21.73
CA PRO A 33 8.63 -12.87 -23.11
C PRO A 33 7.10 -12.96 -23.21
N ARG A 34 6.46 -13.63 -22.24
CA ARG A 34 4.99 -13.75 -22.15
C ARG A 34 4.29 -12.40 -21.94
N LEU A 35 4.86 -11.53 -21.10
CA LEU A 35 4.30 -10.21 -20.84
C LEU A 35 4.44 -9.32 -22.07
N ARG A 36 5.58 -9.41 -22.74
CA ARG A 36 5.82 -8.68 -23.98
C ARG A 36 4.83 -9.07 -25.08
N ALA A 37 4.61 -10.36 -25.28
CA ALA A 37 3.64 -10.86 -26.25
C ALA A 37 2.20 -10.43 -25.91
N LEU A 38 1.85 -10.40 -24.61
CA LEU A 38 0.54 -9.95 -24.16
C LEU A 38 0.36 -8.44 -24.39
N MET A 39 1.38 -7.63 -24.06
CA MET A 39 1.35 -6.19 -24.31
C MET A 39 1.21 -5.86 -25.79
N GLU A 40 1.96 -6.56 -26.65
CA GLU A 40 1.87 -6.39 -28.11
C GLU A 40 0.45 -6.66 -28.64
N LYS A 41 -0.26 -7.64 -28.07
CA LYS A 41 -1.65 -7.91 -28.42
C LYS A 41 -2.66 -6.90 -27.88
N MET A 42 -2.39 -6.33 -26.72
CA MET A 42 -3.24 -5.29 -26.15
C MET A 42 -3.04 -3.95 -26.86
N ASP A 43 -1.82 -3.66 -27.33
CA ASP A 43 -1.52 -2.45 -28.10
C ASP A 43 -2.19 -2.44 -29.49
N GLU A 44 -2.63 -3.62 -30.00
CA GLU A 44 -3.44 -3.71 -31.24
C GLU A 44 -4.86 -3.14 -31.05
N THR A 45 -5.39 -3.16 -29.81
CA THR A 45 -6.80 -2.85 -29.52
C THR A 45 -7.00 -1.66 -28.60
N GLU A 46 -6.02 -1.32 -27.75
CA GLU A 46 -6.10 -0.25 -26.76
C GLU A 46 -4.96 0.77 -26.92
N CYS A 47 -5.19 2.00 -26.41
CA CYS A 47 -4.17 3.05 -26.44
C CYS A 47 -3.07 2.85 -25.40
N SER A 48 -1.93 3.50 -25.65
CA SER A 48 -0.67 3.36 -24.92
C SER A 48 -0.85 3.27 -23.40
N PRO A 49 -0.37 2.18 -22.78
CA PRO A 49 -0.60 1.93 -21.36
C PRO A 49 0.22 2.87 -20.47
N ALA A 50 -0.33 3.23 -19.31
CA ALA A 50 0.48 3.76 -18.23
C ALA A 50 1.35 2.62 -17.66
N PHE A 51 2.67 2.74 -17.81
CA PHE A 51 3.63 1.70 -17.45
C PHE A 51 4.46 2.11 -16.23
N GLY A 52 4.17 1.50 -15.09
CA GLY A 52 4.81 1.79 -13.81
C GLY A 52 5.57 0.58 -13.26
N LEU A 53 6.74 0.81 -12.67
CA LEU A 53 7.52 -0.20 -11.97
C LEU A 53 7.59 0.13 -10.49
N GLU A 54 7.09 -0.78 -9.67
CA GLU A 54 7.17 -0.71 -8.23
C GLU A 54 8.53 -1.24 -7.76
N TYR A 55 9.34 -0.35 -7.19
CA TYR A 55 10.65 -0.67 -6.63
C TYR A 55 10.90 0.10 -5.34
N MET A 56 11.22 -0.61 -4.26
CA MET A 56 11.50 -0.04 -2.93
C MET A 56 10.39 0.92 -2.42
N GLY A 57 9.12 0.64 -2.77
CA GLY A 57 7.97 1.46 -2.37
C GLY A 57 7.69 2.68 -3.24
N PHE A 58 8.45 2.87 -4.33
CA PHE A 58 8.20 3.91 -5.32
C PHE A 58 7.57 3.29 -6.57
N VAL A 59 6.58 3.99 -7.16
CA VAL A 59 6.10 3.71 -8.51
C VAL A 59 6.91 4.58 -9.46
N LEU A 60 7.83 3.96 -10.17
CA LEU A 60 8.72 4.63 -11.11
C LEU A 60 8.15 4.50 -12.53
N PRO A 61 8.00 5.60 -13.29
CA PRO A 61 7.54 5.52 -14.66
C PRO A 61 8.59 4.81 -15.50
N VAL A 62 8.14 3.86 -16.32
CA VAL A 62 9.03 3.10 -17.18
C VAL A 62 9.02 3.72 -18.57
N SER A 63 10.21 4.05 -19.08
CA SER A 63 10.41 4.63 -20.40
C SER A 63 10.88 3.57 -21.38
N VAL A 64 10.36 3.62 -22.60
CA VAL A 64 10.81 2.77 -23.71
C VAL A 64 11.91 3.50 -24.47
N LEU A 65 13.11 2.91 -24.55
CA LEU A 65 14.20 3.41 -25.38
C LEU A 65 13.93 3.08 -26.86
N ALA A 66 14.57 3.81 -27.75
CA ALA A 66 14.47 3.62 -29.20
C ALA A 66 14.89 2.20 -29.68
N ASP A 67 15.61 1.44 -28.86
CA ASP A 67 15.99 0.05 -29.12
C ASP A 67 14.97 -0.98 -28.58
N GLY A 68 13.80 -0.52 -28.12
CA GLY A 68 12.73 -1.37 -27.58
C GLY A 68 13.01 -1.92 -26.18
N LYS A 69 14.04 -1.40 -25.50
CA LYS A 69 14.33 -1.74 -24.11
C LYS A 69 13.53 -0.86 -23.16
N TYR A 70 13.17 -1.43 -22.03
CA TYR A 70 12.48 -0.73 -20.96
C TYR A 70 13.52 -0.27 -19.94
N THR A 71 13.49 1.02 -19.59
CA THR A 71 14.38 1.59 -18.59
C THR A 71 13.59 2.39 -17.58
N VAL A 72 14.12 2.45 -16.37
CA VAL A 72 13.58 3.22 -15.27
C VAL A 72 14.68 4.11 -14.73
N SER A 73 14.37 5.39 -14.55
CA SER A 73 15.23 6.31 -13.83
C SER A 73 15.18 5.95 -12.34
N ILE A 74 16.09 5.08 -11.91
CA ILE A 74 16.26 4.75 -10.48
C ILE A 74 16.89 5.98 -9.82
N PRO A 75 16.23 6.61 -8.83
CA PRO A 75 16.83 7.72 -8.11
C PRO A 75 18.12 7.25 -7.43
N THR A 76 19.24 7.90 -7.76
CA THR A 76 20.60 7.53 -7.36
C THR A 76 20.85 7.72 -5.86
N GLN A 77 19.93 8.39 -5.18
CA GLN A 77 19.87 8.46 -3.72
C GLN A 77 18.55 7.82 -3.27
N PRO A 78 18.57 6.86 -2.33
CA PRO A 78 17.38 6.64 -1.54
C PRO A 78 17.04 8.01 -0.94
N GLN A 79 15.82 8.51 -1.11
CA GLN A 79 15.37 9.63 -0.29
C GLN A 79 15.19 9.11 1.16
N ALA A 80 16.29 8.66 1.77
CA ALA A 80 16.37 8.31 3.16
C ALA A 80 16.19 9.62 3.93
N GLY A 81 14.96 9.84 4.37
CA GLY A 81 14.57 11.06 5.03
C GLY A 81 13.09 11.04 5.35
N ILE A 82 12.69 11.99 6.19
CA ILE A 82 11.33 12.18 6.71
C ILE A 82 10.28 12.12 5.60
N ARG A 83 10.60 12.56 4.37
CA ARG A 83 9.72 12.45 3.19
C ARG A 83 9.30 11.02 2.85
N GLN A 84 10.18 10.03 2.96
CA GLN A 84 9.83 8.63 2.69
C GLN A 84 8.90 8.07 3.78
N VAL A 85 9.11 8.48 5.04
CA VAL A 85 8.21 8.13 6.14
C VAL A 85 6.84 8.80 5.95
N LEU A 86 6.81 10.09 5.60
CA LEU A 86 5.57 10.81 5.30
C LEU A 86 4.82 10.19 4.11
N ASN A 87 5.52 9.81 3.05
CA ASN A 87 4.91 9.11 1.92
C ASN A 87 4.40 7.72 2.31
N ALA A 88 5.10 6.97 3.16
CA ALA A 88 4.62 5.68 3.65
C ALA A 88 3.38 5.81 4.56
N ILE A 89 3.22 6.95 5.25
CA ILE A 89 2.02 7.28 6.04
C ILE A 89 0.86 7.72 5.13
N ALA A 90 1.12 8.58 4.15
CA ALA A 90 0.11 9.11 3.24
C ALA A 90 -0.37 8.08 2.21
N TYR A 91 0.54 7.21 1.74
CA TYR A 91 0.31 6.21 0.70
C TYR A 91 0.88 4.84 1.12
N PRO A 92 0.32 4.20 2.15
CA PRO A 92 0.81 2.93 2.65
C PRO A 92 0.65 1.81 1.61
N ALA A 93 1.71 0.99 1.45
CA ALA A 93 1.67 -0.22 0.63
C ALA A 93 0.61 -1.22 1.15
N LYS A 94 0.17 -2.17 0.30
CA LYS A 94 -0.87 -3.16 0.64
C LYS A 94 -0.56 -3.91 1.95
N ASP A 95 0.65 -4.44 2.08
CA ASP A 95 1.05 -5.20 3.26
C ASP A 95 1.07 -4.31 4.52
N GLN A 96 1.51 -3.05 4.37
CA GLN A 96 1.49 -2.06 5.45
C GLN A 96 0.06 -1.71 5.88
N ARG A 97 -0.86 -1.52 4.93
CA ARG A 97 -2.29 -1.30 5.20
C ARG A 97 -2.90 -2.47 5.96
N GLN A 98 -2.56 -3.70 5.58
CA GLN A 98 -3.05 -4.90 6.27
C GLN A 98 -2.49 -5.02 7.70
N GLN A 99 -1.20 -4.76 7.89
CA GLN A 99 -0.60 -4.75 9.23
C GLN A 99 -1.17 -3.64 10.11
N ASN A 100 -1.29 -2.42 9.58
CA ASN A 100 -1.91 -1.30 10.28
C ASN A 100 -3.37 -1.63 10.65
N GLY A 101 -4.14 -2.26 9.75
CA GLY A 101 -5.50 -2.70 10.02
C GLY A 101 -5.59 -3.71 11.17
N ARG A 102 -4.70 -4.71 11.19
CA ARG A 102 -4.62 -5.68 12.30
C ARG A 102 -4.26 -5.00 13.62
N TYR A 103 -3.32 -4.06 13.60
CA TYR A 103 -2.93 -3.30 14.78
C TYR A 103 -4.07 -2.41 15.31
N LEU A 104 -4.88 -1.81 14.43
CA LEU A 104 -6.07 -1.06 14.84
C LEU A 104 -7.11 -1.97 15.50
N HIS A 105 -7.27 -3.21 15.03
CA HIS A 105 -8.16 -4.18 15.70
C HIS A 105 -7.66 -4.61 17.07
N THR A 106 -6.34 -4.76 17.29
CA THR A 106 -5.81 -5.06 18.62
C THR A 106 -6.01 -3.88 19.58
N LEU A 107 -5.78 -2.65 19.13
CA LEU A 107 -6.09 -1.46 19.92
C LEU A 107 -7.58 -1.31 20.22
N SER A 108 -8.45 -1.65 19.26
CA SER A 108 -9.89 -1.70 19.48
C SER A 108 -10.26 -2.68 20.60
N ALA A 109 -9.76 -3.91 20.55
CA ALA A 109 -9.99 -4.90 21.60
C ALA A 109 -9.46 -4.44 22.96
N ALA A 110 -8.27 -3.83 23.00
CA ALA A 110 -7.69 -3.25 24.21
C ALA A 110 -8.55 -2.11 24.76
N SER A 111 -9.14 -1.27 23.90
CA SER A 111 -10.02 -0.17 24.30
C SER A 111 -11.31 -0.68 24.94
N ILE A 112 -11.92 -1.73 24.37
CA ILE A 112 -13.11 -2.37 24.97
C ILE A 112 -12.77 -3.03 26.31
N GLY A 113 -11.67 -3.77 26.38
CA GLY A 113 -11.18 -4.35 27.64
C GLY A 113 -10.88 -3.26 28.68
N GLY A 114 -10.30 -2.14 28.26
CA GLY A 114 -10.04 -0.97 29.08
C GLY A 114 -11.32 -0.33 29.60
N ALA A 115 -12.39 -0.23 28.80
CA ALA A 115 -13.68 0.30 29.25
C ALA A 115 -14.27 -0.55 30.39
N VAL A 116 -14.24 -1.88 30.24
CA VAL A 116 -14.71 -2.81 31.28
C VAL A 116 -13.84 -2.71 32.53
N GLY A 117 -12.51 -2.71 32.37
CA GLY A 117 -11.58 -2.56 33.49
C GLY A 117 -11.74 -1.24 34.23
N TYR A 118 -12.00 -0.15 33.51
CA TYR A 118 -12.20 1.19 34.08
C TYR A 118 -13.46 1.26 34.93
N VAL A 119 -14.59 0.70 34.45
CA VAL A 119 -15.83 0.61 35.25
C VAL A 119 -15.64 -0.32 36.44
N HIS A 120 -14.98 -1.47 36.25
CA HIS A 120 -14.76 -2.44 37.30
C HIS A 120 -13.88 -1.91 38.45
N ALA A 121 -12.89 -1.06 38.13
CA ALA A 121 -12.00 -0.46 39.12
C ALA A 121 -12.63 0.73 39.87
N ALA A 122 -13.78 1.25 39.42
CA ALA A 122 -14.42 2.40 40.04
C ALA A 122 -15.09 2.00 41.36
N SER A 123 -14.82 2.77 42.43
CA SER A 123 -15.47 2.58 43.73
C SER A 123 -16.94 3.01 43.75
N THR A 124 -17.31 3.94 42.85
CA THR A 124 -18.68 4.39 42.62
C THR A 124 -18.87 4.73 41.14
N VAL A 125 -20.04 4.42 40.57
CA VAL A 125 -20.36 4.79 39.19
C VAL A 125 -20.90 6.22 39.15
N ASP A 126 -19.99 7.17 38.95
CA ASP A 126 -20.32 8.58 38.78
C ASP A 126 -20.34 8.98 37.29
N VAL A 127 -20.71 10.24 37.02
CA VAL A 127 -20.80 10.76 35.65
C VAL A 127 -19.44 10.67 34.93
N GLN A 128 -18.32 10.87 35.64
CA GLN A 128 -16.99 10.76 35.04
C GLN A 128 -16.67 9.33 34.61
N THR A 129 -17.00 8.34 35.45
CA THR A 129 -16.84 6.92 35.12
C THR A 129 -17.63 6.55 33.88
N VAL A 130 -18.89 7.02 33.78
CA VAL A 130 -19.74 6.77 32.61
C VAL A 130 -19.16 7.40 31.35
N VAL A 131 -18.74 8.66 31.41
CA VAL A 131 -18.15 9.37 30.25
C VAL A 131 -16.83 8.70 29.82
N GLY A 132 -15.97 8.33 30.77
CA GLY A 132 -14.71 7.64 30.49
C GLY A 132 -14.93 6.28 29.82
N ALA A 133 -15.83 5.47 30.37
CA ALA A 133 -16.18 4.17 29.80
C ALA A 133 -16.79 4.29 28.39
N ALA A 134 -17.70 5.25 28.20
CA ALA A 134 -18.31 5.52 26.90
C ALA A 134 -17.26 6.00 25.87
N SER A 135 -16.29 6.81 26.29
CA SER A 135 -15.22 7.28 25.39
C SER A 135 -14.32 6.13 24.94
N LEU A 136 -13.95 5.21 25.84
CA LEU A 136 -13.17 4.00 25.53
C LEU A 136 -13.96 3.05 24.62
N ALA A 137 -15.26 2.88 24.86
CA ALA A 137 -16.12 2.09 23.99
C ALA A 137 -16.22 2.70 22.58
N GLY A 138 -16.45 4.01 22.50
CA GLY A 138 -16.52 4.75 21.23
C GLY A 138 -15.21 4.70 20.45
N LEU A 139 -14.07 4.87 21.12
CA LEU A 139 -12.74 4.71 20.53
C LEU A 139 -12.55 3.29 19.98
N GLY A 140 -12.98 2.27 20.75
CA GLY A 140 -12.93 0.88 20.31
C GLY A 140 -13.68 0.65 19.00
N VAL A 141 -14.91 1.18 18.88
CA VAL A 141 -15.72 1.06 17.66
C VAL A 141 -15.08 1.81 16.48
N LEU A 142 -14.58 3.03 16.71
CA LEU A 142 -13.89 3.81 15.68
C LEU A 142 -12.65 3.09 15.14
N LEU A 143 -11.79 2.60 16.04
CA LEU A 143 -10.58 1.86 15.68
C LEU A 143 -10.92 0.58 14.90
N TRP A 144 -11.96 -0.14 15.30
CA TRP A 144 -12.42 -1.32 14.57
C TRP A 144 -12.86 -0.96 13.14
N TYR A 145 -13.66 0.10 12.99
CA TYR A 145 -14.17 0.53 11.70
C TYR A 145 -13.05 1.00 10.76
N VAL A 146 -12.11 1.79 11.28
CA VAL A 146 -10.95 2.26 10.50
C VAL A 146 -10.05 1.08 10.12
N GLY A 147 -9.81 0.13 11.03
CA GLY A 147 -9.06 -1.10 10.76
C GLY A 147 -9.72 -1.93 9.64
N PHE A 148 -11.04 -2.09 9.69
CA PHE A 148 -11.82 -2.76 8.66
C PHE A 148 -11.69 -2.07 7.29
N ARG A 149 -11.83 -0.74 7.25
CA ARG A 149 -11.64 0.05 6.03
C ARG A 149 -10.21 -0.07 5.48
N ALA A 150 -9.20 -0.07 6.35
CA ALA A 150 -7.80 -0.16 5.95
C ALA A 150 -7.49 -1.47 5.20
N MET A 151 -8.15 -2.57 5.59
CA MET A 151 -7.99 -3.89 4.96
C MET A 151 -8.89 -4.11 3.74
N LYS A 152 -9.86 -3.22 3.46
CA LYS A 152 -10.78 -3.34 2.32
C LYS A 152 -10.15 -2.74 1.05
N GLY A 153 -10.15 -3.49 -0.05
CA GLY A 153 -9.68 -3.06 -1.37
C GLY A 153 -8.52 -3.91 -1.90
N GLU A 154 -8.72 -4.48 -3.08
CA GLU A 154 -7.65 -4.88 -4.01
C GLU A 154 -7.18 -3.67 -4.82
#